data_AF-X1I945-F1
#
_entry.id   AF-X1I945-F1
#
_cell.length_a   1.000
_cell.length_b   1.000
_cell.length_c   1.000
_cell.angle_alpha   90.00
_cell.angle_beta   90.00
_cell.angle_gamma   90.00
#
_symmetry.space_group_name_H-M   'P 1'
#
loop_
_entity.id
_entity.type
_entity.pdbx_description
1 polymer ?
#
loop_
_entity_poly.entity_id
_entity_poly.type
_entity_poly.pdbx_seq_one_letter_code
_entity_poly.pdbx_strand_id
1 'polypeptide(L)'
;LFIGTERGAYFSIDRGKKWVRFKSNFPTVPVDDIAIHPRENDLIFGTHGRSVWILDDITPLEQLAKDTLASSAYLFDIRKATIFNPYNHKGNLGHKFFVAQNPPFGTTISYYLKQEAKEDVKIAIQDSQGRQIRELKAQKNAGIHRLVWDLRYRPPEALGEDRISRYLRARGPFVLPGEYKVTLKTAGQEMTKIVKVEGDPRIDISFEDRKAQHDALMSIHKLYPAISAATRASDSMRKEIKKQESALKKIPDIPAAIHESIKAI
;
A
#
# COMPACT_ATOMS: atom_id res chain seq x y z
N LEU A 1 -10.15 18.23 20.27
CA LEU A 1 -9.30 19.34 20.77
C LEU A 1 -7.85 18.89 20.74
N PHE A 2 -6.92 19.80 20.44
CA PHE A 2 -5.48 19.56 20.43
C PHE A 2 -4.79 20.61 21.31
N ILE A 3 -3.72 20.22 21.99
CA ILE A 3 -2.92 21.15 22.80
C ILE A 3 -1.43 20.78 22.74
N GLY A 4 -0.61 21.82 22.70
CA GLY A 4 0.84 21.75 22.79
C GLY A 4 1.30 22.15 24.18
N THR A 5 2.37 21.53 24.67
CA THR A 5 2.97 21.82 25.97
C THR A 5 4.48 21.72 25.86
N GLU A 6 5.20 22.18 26.89
CA GLU A 6 6.65 21.97 27.06
C GLU A 6 7.09 20.50 26.96
N ARG A 7 6.16 19.56 27.14
CA ARG A 7 6.45 18.11 27.18
C ARG A 7 5.83 17.35 26.01
N GLY A 8 5.25 18.04 25.02
CA GLY A 8 4.72 17.43 23.79
C GLY A 8 3.27 17.79 23.51
N ALA A 9 2.71 17.10 22.51
CA ALA A 9 1.35 17.29 22.03
C ALA A 9 0.36 16.28 22.64
N TYR A 10 -0.86 16.74 22.84
CA TYR A 10 -1.98 15.96 23.38
C TYR A 10 -3.25 16.22 22.57
N PHE A 11 -4.16 15.25 22.60
CA PHE A 11 -5.50 15.39 22.04
C PHE A 11 -6.57 14.97 23.04
N SER A 12 -7.76 15.52 22.86
CA SER A 12 -8.95 15.14 23.62
C SER A 12 -10.14 14.97 22.67
N ILE A 13 -10.83 13.83 22.84
CA ILE A 13 -12.05 13.44 22.13
C ILE A 13 -13.32 13.69 22.97
N ASP A 14 -13.18 14.17 24.20
CA ASP A 14 -14.26 14.35 25.16
C ASP A 14 -14.36 15.79 25.68
N ARG A 15 -14.02 16.73 24.79
CA ARG A 15 -14.08 18.19 25.03
C ARG A 15 -13.22 18.65 26.21
N GLY A 16 -12.04 18.04 26.36
CA GLY A 16 -11.02 18.45 27.33
C GLY A 16 -11.14 17.78 28.70
N LYS A 17 -12.09 16.85 28.89
CA LYS A 17 -12.22 16.10 30.16
C LYS A 17 -11.05 15.14 30.38
N LYS A 18 -10.59 14.50 29.31
CA LYS A 18 -9.40 13.63 29.31
C LYS A 18 -8.48 14.00 28.15
N TRP A 19 -7.19 14.05 28.46
CA TRP A 19 -6.13 14.30 27.49
C TRP A 19 -5.29 13.04 27.29
N VAL A 20 -5.05 12.70 26.02
CA VAL A 20 -4.21 11.58 25.62
C VAL A 20 -3.00 12.14 24.89
N ARG A 21 -1.80 11.75 25.32
CA ARG A 21 -0.55 12.16 24.69
C ARG A 21 -0.36 11.45 23.35
N PHE A 22 0.13 12.16 22.34
CA PHE A 22 0.62 11.51 21.12
C PHE A 22 1.87 10.68 21.44
N LYS A 23 1.81 9.36 21.19
CA LYS A 23 2.93 8.42 21.42
C LYS A 23 3.43 7.73 20.13
N SER A 24 2.84 8.06 18.98
CA SER A 24 3.16 7.46 17.68
C SER A 24 4.42 8.11 17.07
N ASN A 25 5.59 7.84 17.65
CA ASN A 25 6.87 8.44 17.27
C ASN A 25 6.93 9.98 17.42
N PHE A 26 6.03 10.57 18.22
CA PHE A 26 6.10 11.99 18.56
C PHE A 26 7.13 12.19 19.69
N PRO A 27 8.17 13.02 19.50
CA PRO A 27 9.22 13.18 20.50
C PRO A 27 8.74 13.98 21.72
N THR A 28 9.44 13.84 22.85
CA THR A 28 9.25 14.74 24.00
C THR A 28 9.93 16.07 23.69
N VAL A 29 9.16 17.03 23.17
CA VAL A 29 9.62 18.40 22.83
C VAL A 29 8.52 19.41 23.10
N PRO A 30 8.87 20.69 23.36
CA PRO A 30 7.89 21.77 23.37
C PRO A 30 7.18 21.90 22.02
N VAL A 31 5.88 22.22 22.09
CA VAL A 31 5.02 22.45 20.94
C VAL A 31 4.41 23.84 21.09
N ASP A 32 4.89 24.77 20.27
CA ASP A 32 4.58 26.20 20.38
C ASP A 32 3.41 26.60 19.49
N ASP A 33 3.18 25.87 18.39
CA ASP A 33 2.10 26.16 17.44
C ASP A 33 1.44 24.89 16.90
N ILE A 34 0.14 25.00 16.58
CA ILE A 34 -0.70 23.93 16.07
C ILE A 34 -1.59 24.48 14.96
N ALA A 35 -1.52 23.87 13.78
CA ALA A 35 -2.41 24.18 12.66
C ALA A 35 -3.05 22.91 12.11
N ILE A 36 -4.30 23.02 11.67
CA ILE A 36 -4.97 21.99 10.87
C ILE A 36 -4.99 22.48 9.43
N HIS A 37 -4.39 21.72 8.52
CA HIS A 37 -4.39 22.09 7.11
C HIS A 37 -5.80 21.92 6.51
N PRO A 38 -6.46 22.97 6.00
CA PRO A 38 -7.88 22.91 5.65
C PRO A 38 -8.19 21.96 4.49
N ARG A 39 -7.28 21.84 3.51
CA ARG A 39 -7.45 20.96 2.34
C ARG A 39 -7.16 19.49 2.62
N GLU A 40 -6.03 19.20 3.26
CA GLU A 40 -5.59 17.83 3.50
C GLU A 40 -6.15 17.25 4.79
N ASN A 41 -6.60 18.09 5.74
CA ASN A 41 -6.95 17.67 7.10
C ASN A 41 -5.77 17.02 7.83
N ASP A 42 -4.57 17.58 7.66
CA ASP A 42 -3.37 17.16 8.38
C ASP A 42 -3.17 18.04 9.62
N LEU A 43 -2.67 17.45 10.71
CA LEU A 43 -2.34 18.18 11.93
C LEU A 43 -0.84 18.49 11.98
N ILE A 44 -0.54 19.78 12.03
CA ILE A 44 0.80 20.32 11.93
C ILE A 44 1.19 20.86 13.30
N PHE A 45 2.36 20.43 13.79
CA PHE A 45 2.96 20.92 15.02
C PHE A 45 4.23 21.70 14.72
N GLY A 46 4.30 22.95 15.17
CA GLY A 46 5.53 23.71 15.30
C GLY A 46 6.25 23.26 16.57
N THR A 47 7.40 22.59 16.43
CA THR A 47 8.15 22.05 17.58
C THR A 47 9.43 22.84 17.84
N HIS A 48 9.79 22.98 19.11
CA HIS A 48 11.05 23.61 19.48
C HIS A 48 12.25 22.67 19.22
N GLY A 49 13.16 23.09 18.33
CA GLY A 49 14.40 22.36 18.04
C GLY A 49 14.27 21.11 17.17
N ARG A 50 13.06 20.81 16.63
CA ARG A 50 12.81 19.66 15.75
C ARG A 50 12.02 19.98 14.47
N SER A 51 11.97 21.26 14.09
CA SER A 51 11.25 21.74 12.90
C SER A 51 9.74 21.44 12.99
N VAL A 52 9.11 21.14 11.85
CA VAL A 52 7.67 20.85 11.74
C VAL A 52 7.45 19.35 11.79
N TRP A 53 6.45 18.93 12.58
CA TRP A 53 5.97 17.54 12.58
C TRP A 53 4.53 17.51 12.04
N ILE A 54 4.22 16.53 11.19
CA ILE A 54 2.93 16.42 10.51
C ILE A 54 2.33 15.04 10.83
N LEU A 55 1.11 15.04 11.38
CA LEU A 55 0.24 13.87 11.38
C LEU A 55 -0.66 13.97 10.17
N ASP A 56 -0.35 13.18 9.16
CA ASP A 56 -1.20 13.05 7.98
C ASP A 56 -2.57 12.53 8.42
N ASP A 57 -3.64 13.12 7.92
CA ASP A 57 -5.03 12.68 8.10
C ASP A 57 -5.51 12.57 9.55
N ILE A 58 -6.16 13.60 10.09
CA ILE A 58 -6.75 13.52 11.43
C ILE A 58 -8.17 12.96 11.47
N THR A 59 -8.74 12.54 10.34
CA THR A 59 -10.09 11.96 10.30
C THR A 59 -10.29 10.83 11.32
N PRO A 60 -9.33 9.90 11.55
CA PRO A 60 -9.48 8.89 12.59
C PRO A 60 -9.60 9.45 14.01
N LEU A 61 -9.01 10.61 14.31
CA LEU A 61 -9.11 11.24 15.63
C LEU A 61 -10.43 12.01 15.78
N GLU A 62 -10.91 12.62 14.72
CA GLU A 62 -12.18 13.34 14.69
C GLU A 62 -13.38 12.39 14.81
N GLN A 63 -13.28 11.23 14.16
CA GLN A 63 -14.32 10.19 14.17
C GLN A 63 -14.17 9.21 15.35
N LEU A 64 -13.16 9.38 16.21
CA LEU A 64 -12.99 8.58 17.41
C LEU A 64 -13.97 9.01 18.51
N ALA A 65 -15.26 8.74 18.30
CA ALA A 65 -16.31 8.98 19.26
C ALA A 65 -16.49 7.81 20.24
N LYS A 66 -17.31 8.00 21.28
CA LYS A 66 -17.69 6.94 22.22
C LYS A 66 -18.28 5.72 21.51
N ASP A 67 -19.12 5.95 20.51
CA ASP A 67 -19.78 4.88 19.75
C ASP A 67 -18.79 4.12 18.89
N THR A 68 -17.83 4.82 18.27
CA THR A 68 -16.70 4.23 17.54
C THR A 68 -15.87 3.33 18.46
N LEU A 69 -15.53 3.78 19.66
CA LEU A 69 -14.79 2.99 20.65
C LEU A 69 -15.62 1.82 21.24
N ALA A 70 -16.95 1.93 21.22
CA ALA A 70 -17.84 0.86 21.65
C ALA A 70 -17.92 -0.25 20.60
N SER A 71 -17.88 0.09 19.32
CA SER A 71 -17.92 -0.83 18.18
C SER A 71 -16.76 -1.83 18.19
N SER A 72 -16.99 -3.04 17.68
CA SER A 72 -15.96 -4.08 17.53
C SER A 72 -14.90 -3.70 16.50
N ALA A 73 -15.35 -3.08 15.41
CA ALA A 73 -14.51 -2.57 14.35
C ALA A 73 -15.14 -1.29 13.77
N TYR A 74 -14.32 -0.41 13.21
CA TYR A 74 -14.78 0.78 12.51
C TYR A 74 -13.91 1.09 11.30
N LEU A 75 -14.52 1.41 10.16
CA LEU A 75 -13.83 1.94 8.99
C LEU A 75 -14.03 3.46 8.92
N PHE A 76 -12.94 4.21 9.03
CA PHE A 76 -12.96 5.67 8.98
C PHE A 76 -13.21 6.16 7.56
N ASP A 77 -13.66 7.42 7.43
CA ASP A 77 -13.76 8.05 6.13
C ASP A 77 -12.39 8.16 5.46
N ILE A 78 -12.39 8.01 4.14
CA ILE A 78 -11.17 7.91 3.33
C ILE A 78 -11.04 9.18 2.52
N ARG A 79 -9.92 9.88 2.68
CA ARG A 79 -9.63 11.10 1.91
C ARG A 79 -9.58 10.78 0.40
N LYS A 80 -10.01 11.76 -0.39
CA LYS A 80 -9.87 11.70 -1.85
C LYS A 80 -8.41 11.44 -2.24
N ALA A 81 -8.22 10.59 -3.23
CA ALA A 81 -6.90 10.19 -3.70
C ALA A 81 -6.59 10.85 -5.04
N THR A 82 -5.34 11.20 -5.28
CA THR A 82 -4.90 11.74 -6.59
C THR A 82 -3.88 10.79 -7.20
N ILE A 83 -4.10 10.41 -8.46
CA ILE A 83 -3.12 9.65 -9.26
C ILE A 83 -2.14 10.66 -9.86
N PHE A 84 -1.04 10.91 -9.16
CA PHE A 84 0.06 11.74 -9.64
C PHE A 84 1.31 10.90 -9.98
N ASN A 85 2.20 11.46 -10.78
CA ASN A 85 3.51 10.84 -11.01
C ASN A 85 4.51 11.42 -10.01
N PRO A 86 5.03 10.64 -9.04
CA PRO A 86 6.01 11.15 -8.10
C PRO A 86 7.29 11.53 -8.86
N TYR A 87 7.58 12.82 -8.89
CA TYR A 87 8.82 13.34 -9.46
C TYR A 87 9.93 13.29 -8.40
N ASN A 88 11.07 12.68 -8.74
CA ASN A 88 12.27 12.75 -7.93
C ASN A 88 13.35 13.54 -8.68
N HIS A 89 13.45 14.83 -8.37
CA HIS A 89 14.45 15.71 -8.98
C HIS A 89 15.86 15.48 -8.45
N LYS A 90 16.01 14.86 -7.27
CA LYS A 90 17.29 14.79 -6.58
C LYS A 90 18.03 13.50 -6.95
N GLY A 91 19.16 13.66 -7.63
CA GLY A 91 20.18 12.61 -7.74
C GLY A 91 20.76 12.23 -6.37
N ASN A 92 21.70 11.29 -6.34
CA ASN A 92 22.37 10.93 -5.10
C ASN A 92 23.25 12.10 -4.61
N LEU A 93 22.82 12.78 -3.56
CA LEU A 93 23.54 13.92 -2.94
C LEU A 93 24.44 13.49 -1.78
N GLY A 94 24.71 12.18 -1.61
CA GLY A 94 25.45 11.66 -0.46
C GLY A 94 24.69 11.91 0.85
N HIS A 95 25.35 12.06 1.99
CA HIS A 95 24.69 12.18 3.30
C HIS A 95 24.05 13.56 3.61
N LYS A 96 23.90 14.45 2.61
CA LYS A 96 23.34 15.80 2.81
C LYS A 96 21.81 15.86 2.64
N PHE A 97 21.08 14.94 3.29
CA PHE A 97 19.62 14.88 3.20
C PHE A 97 18.95 15.39 4.49
N PHE A 98 18.61 16.68 4.53
CA PHE A 98 17.69 17.25 5.52
C PHE A 98 16.30 17.36 4.90
N VAL A 99 15.69 16.21 4.58
CA VAL A 99 14.33 16.16 4.01
C VAL A 99 13.47 15.23 4.84
N ALA A 100 12.24 15.66 5.12
CA ALA A 100 11.23 14.78 5.68
C ALA A 100 10.78 13.75 4.62
N GLN A 101 10.33 12.59 5.08
CA GLN A 101 9.72 11.61 4.21
C GLN A 101 8.38 12.14 3.70
N ASN A 102 8.15 12.11 2.39
CA ASN A 102 6.84 12.40 1.84
C ASN A 102 5.83 11.33 2.28
N PRO A 103 4.53 11.68 2.39
CA PRO A 103 3.50 10.69 2.63
C PRO A 103 3.55 9.57 1.58
N PRO A 104 3.18 8.34 1.96
CA PRO A 104 3.20 7.22 1.03
C PRO A 104 2.25 7.50 -0.14
N PHE A 105 2.67 7.12 -1.35
CA PHE A 105 1.85 7.32 -2.55
C PHE A 105 0.56 6.50 -2.47
N GLY A 106 -0.57 7.17 -2.66
CA GLY A 106 -1.88 6.54 -2.78
C GLY A 106 -2.91 7.15 -1.83
N THR A 107 -3.81 6.32 -1.31
CA THR A 107 -4.76 6.72 -0.27
C THR A 107 -4.55 5.91 1.00
N THR A 108 -4.62 6.62 2.13
CA THR A 108 -4.50 6.02 3.46
C THR A 108 -5.89 5.56 3.92
N ILE A 109 -6.01 4.26 4.13
CA ILE A 109 -7.19 3.60 4.66
C ILE A 109 -6.94 3.37 6.14
N SER A 110 -7.70 4.06 6.98
CA SER A 110 -7.61 3.92 8.42
C SER A 110 -8.77 3.07 8.93
N TYR A 111 -8.50 2.17 9.87
CA TYR A 111 -9.54 1.38 10.54
C TYR A 111 -9.21 1.17 12.01
N TYR A 112 -10.23 0.89 12.81
CA TYR A 112 -10.15 0.61 14.24
C TYR A 112 -10.61 -0.82 14.53
N LEU A 113 -9.89 -1.49 15.43
CA LEU A 113 -10.29 -2.76 16.04
C LEU A 113 -10.26 -2.62 17.56
N LYS A 114 -11.36 -2.96 18.23
CA LYS A 114 -11.46 -2.88 19.69
C LYS A 114 -10.59 -3.92 20.40
N GLN A 115 -10.53 -5.12 19.82
CA GLN A 115 -9.76 -6.25 20.31
C GLN A 115 -9.02 -6.90 19.14
N GLU A 116 -8.06 -7.76 19.45
CA GLU A 116 -7.36 -8.53 18.42
C GLU A 116 -8.35 -9.43 17.65
N ALA A 117 -8.34 -9.31 16.32
CA ALA A 117 -9.19 -10.11 15.46
C ALA A 117 -8.70 -11.57 15.44
N LYS A 118 -9.60 -12.51 15.72
CA LYS A 118 -9.31 -13.95 15.67
C LYS A 118 -9.12 -14.44 14.23
N GLU A 119 -9.83 -13.83 13.28
CA GLU A 119 -9.80 -14.19 11.86
C GLU A 119 -8.94 -13.22 11.04
N ASP A 120 -8.80 -13.49 9.74
CA ASP A 120 -8.12 -12.60 8.80
C ASP A 120 -8.93 -11.33 8.56
N VAL A 121 -8.32 -10.18 8.84
CA VAL A 121 -8.87 -8.86 8.50
C VAL A 121 -8.38 -8.48 7.12
N LYS A 122 -9.32 -8.09 6.25
CA LYS A 122 -9.03 -7.75 4.85
C LYS A 122 -9.71 -6.45 4.46
N ILE A 123 -9.04 -5.67 3.64
CA ILE A 123 -9.62 -4.53 2.94
C ILE A 123 -9.82 -4.92 1.48
N ALA A 124 -11.07 -5.03 1.06
CA ALA A 124 -11.43 -5.26 -0.33
C ALA A 124 -11.71 -3.91 -1.02
N ILE A 125 -11.14 -3.71 -2.20
CA ILE A 125 -11.35 -2.52 -3.02
C ILE A 125 -12.07 -2.96 -4.28
N GLN A 126 -13.22 -2.34 -4.55
CA GLN A 126 -14.08 -2.61 -5.68
C GLN A 126 -14.33 -1.34 -6.49
N ASP A 127 -14.53 -1.50 -7.79
CA ASP A 127 -14.99 -0.39 -8.64
C ASP A 127 -16.50 -0.16 -8.54
N SER A 128 -17.00 0.85 -9.26
CA SER A 128 -18.42 1.16 -9.36
C SER A 128 -19.27 0.02 -9.94
N GLN A 129 -18.66 -0.90 -10.70
CA GLN A 129 -19.30 -2.08 -11.28
C GLN A 129 -19.26 -3.31 -10.36
N GLY A 130 -18.68 -3.19 -9.16
CA GLY A 130 -18.55 -4.28 -8.19
C GLY A 130 -17.40 -5.26 -8.49
N ARG A 131 -16.55 -4.98 -9.47
CA ARG A 131 -15.38 -5.81 -9.77
C ARG A 131 -14.30 -5.58 -8.73
N GLN A 132 -13.73 -6.67 -8.21
CA GLN A 132 -12.65 -6.59 -7.24
C GLN A 132 -11.34 -6.15 -7.91
N ILE A 133 -10.82 -5.01 -7.47
CA ILE A 133 -9.59 -4.39 -8.00
C ILE A 133 -8.37 -4.89 -7.22
N ARG A 134 -8.49 -4.91 -5.89
CA ARG A 134 -7.41 -5.26 -4.98
C ARG A 134 -7.96 -5.75 -3.65
N GLU A 135 -7.21 -6.64 -3.02
CA GLU A 135 -7.42 -7.07 -1.64
C GLU A 135 -6.12 -6.80 -0.88
N LEU A 136 -6.21 -6.10 0.25
CA LEU A 136 -5.09 -5.79 1.13
C LEU A 136 -5.24 -6.57 2.44
N LYS A 137 -4.17 -7.24 2.86
CA LYS A 137 -4.10 -7.86 4.18
C LYS A 137 -3.95 -6.78 5.23
N ALA A 138 -4.76 -6.85 6.28
CA ALA A 138 -4.76 -5.88 7.36
C ALA A 138 -4.18 -6.48 8.64
N GLN A 139 -3.68 -5.62 9.53
CA GLN A 139 -3.22 -6.02 10.86
C GLN A 139 -4.40 -6.41 11.75
N LYS A 140 -4.20 -7.41 12.61
CA LYS A 140 -5.23 -7.98 13.48
C LYS A 140 -5.26 -7.39 14.88
N ASN A 141 -4.17 -6.78 15.32
CA ASN A 141 -4.00 -6.33 16.71
C ASN A 141 -5.07 -5.29 17.08
N ALA A 142 -5.36 -5.13 18.37
CA ALA A 142 -6.24 -4.06 18.84
C ALA A 142 -5.61 -2.68 18.57
N GLY A 143 -6.44 -1.70 18.21
CA GLY A 143 -6.02 -0.31 17.99
C GLY A 143 -6.45 0.26 16.64
N ILE A 144 -5.94 1.46 16.36
CA ILE A 144 -6.12 2.13 15.07
C ILE A 144 -4.95 1.75 14.17
N HIS A 145 -5.26 1.32 12.96
CA HIS A 145 -4.31 0.89 11.96
C HIS A 145 -4.48 1.70 10.68
N ARG A 146 -3.37 1.87 9.97
CA ARG A 146 -3.32 2.57 8.68
C ARG A 146 -2.70 1.66 7.63
N LEU A 147 -3.37 1.57 6.49
CA LEU A 147 -2.91 0.85 5.31
C LEU A 147 -2.93 1.80 4.13
N VAL A 148 -2.06 1.58 3.15
CA VAL A 148 -2.00 2.41 1.95
C VAL A 148 -2.42 1.59 0.75
N TRP A 149 -3.43 2.09 0.03
CA TRP A 149 -3.72 1.63 -1.31
C TRP A 149 -3.02 2.55 -2.32
N ASP A 150 -2.05 1.99 -3.04
CA ASP A 150 -1.26 2.64 -4.09
C ASP A 150 -2.04 2.97 -5.39
N LEU A 151 -3.37 2.90 -5.36
CA LEU A 151 -4.29 3.19 -6.47
C LEU A 151 -4.08 2.27 -7.69
N ARG A 152 -3.53 1.07 -7.47
CA ARG A 152 -3.29 0.10 -8.53
C ARG A 152 -4.12 -1.16 -8.36
N TYR A 153 -4.36 -1.82 -9.49
CA TYR A 153 -4.82 -3.21 -9.52
C TYR A 153 -3.84 -4.13 -8.80
N ARG A 154 -4.29 -5.35 -8.51
CA ARG A 154 -3.42 -6.40 -7.97
C ARG A 154 -2.13 -6.51 -8.80
N PRO A 155 -0.94 -6.58 -8.16
CA PRO A 155 0.28 -6.85 -8.91
C PRO A 155 0.19 -8.22 -9.58
N PRO A 156 0.68 -8.36 -10.82
CA PRO A 156 0.70 -9.66 -11.46
C PRO A 156 1.61 -10.64 -10.68
N GLU A 157 1.33 -11.93 -10.81
CA GLU A 157 2.12 -12.97 -10.15
C GLU A 157 3.57 -12.92 -10.63
N ALA A 158 4.54 -12.93 -9.71
CA ALA A 158 5.96 -12.81 -10.06
C ALA A 158 6.41 -13.90 -11.04
N LEU A 159 7.28 -13.54 -11.99
CA LEU A 159 7.89 -14.47 -12.95
C LEU A 159 9.03 -15.23 -12.25
N GLY A 160 8.68 -16.23 -11.43
CA GLY A 160 9.66 -17.09 -10.75
C GLY A 160 10.54 -16.37 -9.71
N GLU A 161 11.43 -17.13 -9.07
CA GLU A 161 12.17 -16.68 -7.87
C GLU A 161 13.25 -15.62 -8.12
N ASP A 162 13.74 -15.40 -9.36
CA ASP A 162 15.07 -14.76 -9.46
C ASP A 162 15.38 -13.91 -10.71
N ARG A 163 14.40 -13.56 -11.56
CA ARG A 163 14.72 -12.87 -12.85
C ARG A 163 14.31 -11.41 -12.96
N ILE A 164 13.61 -10.87 -11.97
CA ILE A 164 13.20 -9.48 -11.98
C ILE A 164 13.98 -8.76 -10.87
N SER A 165 14.88 -7.86 -11.30
CA SER A 165 15.57 -6.92 -10.42
C SER A 165 14.61 -6.36 -9.36
N ARG A 166 15.10 -6.14 -8.13
CA ARG A 166 14.31 -5.54 -7.03
C ARG A 166 13.60 -4.24 -7.45
N TYR A 167 14.14 -3.56 -8.47
CA TYR A 167 13.62 -2.34 -9.09
C TYR A 167 12.50 -2.55 -10.13
N LEU A 168 12.32 -3.76 -10.66
CA LEU A 168 11.39 -4.08 -11.75
C LEU A 168 10.18 -4.90 -11.31
N ARG A 169 9.92 -5.06 -9.99
CA ARG A 169 8.72 -5.77 -9.50
C ARG A 169 7.49 -5.26 -10.25
N ALA A 170 6.89 -6.13 -11.05
CA ALA A 170 5.76 -5.78 -11.89
C ALA A 170 4.62 -5.27 -11.00
N ARG A 171 4.24 -4.01 -11.21
CA ARG A 171 3.12 -3.38 -10.51
C ARG A 171 1.87 -3.52 -11.37
N GLY A 172 0.71 -3.62 -10.73
CA GLY A 172 -0.55 -3.48 -11.44
C GLY A 172 -0.65 -2.09 -12.08
N PRO A 173 -1.39 -1.94 -13.19
CA PRO A 173 -1.70 -0.62 -13.74
C PRO A 173 -2.47 0.23 -12.72
N PHE A 174 -2.43 1.55 -12.89
CA PHE A 174 -3.27 2.44 -12.10
C PHE A 174 -4.75 2.24 -12.45
N VAL A 175 -5.61 2.49 -11.47
CA VAL A 175 -7.05 2.58 -11.70
C VAL A 175 -7.42 3.84 -12.48
N LEU A 176 -8.62 3.86 -13.07
CA LEU A 176 -9.15 5.08 -13.68
C LEU A 176 -9.66 6.05 -12.60
N PRO A 177 -9.59 7.37 -12.84
CA PRO A 177 -10.31 8.33 -11.99
C PRO A 177 -11.80 7.97 -11.89
N GLY A 178 -12.34 8.00 -10.68
CA GLY A 178 -13.70 7.56 -10.39
C GLY A 178 -13.90 7.24 -8.91
N GLU A 179 -15.07 6.70 -8.58
CA GLU A 179 -15.41 6.28 -7.23
C GLU A 179 -15.14 4.79 -7.03
N TYR A 180 -14.52 4.46 -5.91
CA TYR A 180 -14.20 3.09 -5.51
C TYR A 180 -14.78 2.79 -4.15
N LYS A 181 -15.32 1.58 -3.99
CA LYS A 181 -15.82 1.08 -2.71
C LYS A 181 -14.69 0.38 -1.98
N VAL A 182 -14.43 0.82 -0.76
CA VAL A 182 -13.47 0.22 0.16
C VAL A 182 -14.25 -0.45 1.27
N THR A 183 -14.15 -1.78 1.33
CA THR A 183 -14.86 -2.61 2.30
C THR A 183 -13.87 -3.23 3.28
N LEU A 184 -14.03 -2.90 4.56
CA LEU A 184 -13.38 -3.59 5.67
C LEU A 184 -14.16 -4.85 5.97
N LYS A 185 -13.51 -6.01 5.83
CA LYS A 185 -14.04 -7.32 6.15
C LYS A 185 -13.41 -7.83 7.45
N THR A 186 -14.25 -8.05 8.44
CA THR A 186 -13.91 -8.62 9.75
C THR A 186 -14.86 -9.77 10.07
N ALA A 187 -14.50 -10.61 11.05
CA ALA A 187 -15.34 -11.71 11.52
C ALA A 187 -16.73 -11.18 11.97
N GLY A 188 -17.74 -11.35 11.12
CA GLY A 188 -19.13 -10.99 11.41
C GLY A 188 -19.55 -9.56 11.05
N GLN A 189 -18.66 -8.70 10.53
CA GLN A 189 -19.03 -7.35 10.08
C GLN A 189 -18.28 -6.94 8.81
N GLU A 190 -19.04 -6.36 7.87
CA GLU A 190 -18.52 -5.67 6.71
C GLU A 190 -18.93 -4.19 6.78
N MET A 191 -17.95 -3.30 6.64
CA MET A 191 -18.18 -1.86 6.58
C MET A 191 -17.63 -1.32 5.28
N THR A 192 -18.42 -0.51 4.59
CA THR A 192 -18.04 0.05 3.29
C THR A 192 -17.99 1.57 3.35
N LYS A 193 -16.92 2.14 2.79
CA LYS A 193 -16.76 3.57 2.54
C LYS A 193 -16.44 3.79 1.07
N ILE A 194 -16.76 4.98 0.56
CA ILE A 194 -16.45 5.37 -0.81
C ILE A 194 -15.20 6.24 -0.78
N VAL A 195 -14.26 5.97 -1.68
CA VAL A 195 -13.10 6.83 -1.95
C VAL A 195 -13.20 7.37 -3.36
N LYS A 196 -13.04 8.70 -3.49
CA LYS A 196 -12.95 9.36 -4.79
C LYS A 196 -11.50 9.40 -5.24
N VAL A 197 -11.22 8.87 -6.43
CA VAL A 197 -9.89 8.89 -7.06
C VAL A 197 -9.91 9.86 -8.23
N GLU A 198 -9.02 10.83 -8.22
CA GLU A 198 -8.90 11.87 -9.24
C GLU A 198 -7.57 11.72 -10.00
N GLY A 199 -7.54 12.15 -11.26
CA GLY A 199 -6.28 12.31 -11.98
C GLY A 199 -5.51 13.53 -11.47
N ASP A 200 -4.20 13.57 -11.72
CA ASP A 200 -3.40 14.77 -11.43
C ASP A 200 -4.00 16.01 -12.15
N PRO A 201 -4.46 17.04 -11.41
CA PRO A 201 -5.07 18.23 -12.02
C PRO A 201 -4.08 19.07 -12.84
N ARG A 202 -2.78 18.78 -12.76
CA ARG A 202 -1.73 19.47 -13.54
C ARG A 202 -1.54 18.87 -14.94
N ILE A 203 -2.14 17.71 -15.21
CA ILE A 203 -2.02 17.00 -16.48
C ILE A 203 -3.34 17.11 -17.23
N ASP A 204 -3.33 17.86 -18.33
CA ASP A 204 -4.47 17.93 -19.24
C ASP A 204 -4.46 16.72 -20.17
N ILE A 205 -5.37 15.78 -19.92
CA ILE A 205 -5.58 14.60 -20.74
C ILE A 205 -7.08 14.29 -20.73
N SER A 206 -7.63 14.04 -21.91
CA SER A 206 -9.05 13.70 -22.03
C SER A 206 -9.34 12.37 -21.30
N PHE A 207 -10.58 12.20 -20.84
CA PHE A 207 -10.99 10.95 -20.22
C PHE A 207 -10.85 9.77 -21.21
N GLU A 208 -11.16 9.99 -22.49
CA GLU A 208 -11.06 8.97 -23.54
C GLU A 208 -9.62 8.51 -23.76
N ASP A 209 -8.65 9.44 -23.82
CA ASP A 209 -7.23 9.09 -23.98
C ASP A 209 -6.70 8.33 -22.76
N ARG A 210 -7.09 8.78 -21.56
CA ARG A 210 -6.73 8.09 -20.31
C ARG A 210 -7.32 6.68 -20.26
N LYS A 211 -8.56 6.51 -20.74
CA LYS A 211 -9.22 5.21 -20.84
C LYS A 211 -8.54 4.31 -21.87
N ALA A 212 -8.20 4.82 -23.06
CA ALA A 212 -7.46 4.07 -24.07
C ALA A 212 -6.09 3.59 -23.55
N GLN A 213 -5.33 4.48 -22.88
CA GLN A 213 -4.06 4.11 -22.23
C GLN A 213 -4.27 3.05 -21.15
N HIS A 214 -5.30 3.20 -20.32
CA HIS A 214 -5.64 2.23 -19.29
C HIS A 214 -5.97 0.86 -19.88
N ASP A 215 -6.80 0.80 -20.92
CA ASP A 215 -7.22 -0.44 -21.58
C ASP A 215 -6.03 -1.17 -22.21
N ALA A 216 -5.09 -0.44 -22.82
CA ALA A 216 -3.84 -0.99 -23.33
C ALA A 216 -2.95 -1.57 -22.22
N LEU A 217 -2.82 -0.88 -21.07
CA LEU A 217 -2.07 -1.42 -19.93
C LEU A 217 -2.76 -2.63 -19.30
N MET A 218 -4.09 -2.65 -19.28
CA MET A 218 -4.88 -3.78 -18.78
C MET A 218 -4.77 -5.00 -19.68
N SER A 219 -4.67 -4.84 -21.01
CA SER A 219 -4.45 -5.98 -21.91
C SER A 219 -3.11 -6.67 -21.62
N ILE A 220 -2.04 -5.89 -21.43
CA ILE A 220 -0.72 -6.40 -21.01
C ILE A 220 -0.82 -7.08 -19.64
N HIS A 221 -1.52 -6.46 -18.68
CA HIS A 221 -1.71 -7.03 -17.35
C HIS A 221 -2.43 -8.39 -17.38
N LYS A 222 -3.45 -8.54 -18.23
CA LYS A 222 -4.19 -9.80 -18.42
C LYS A 222 -3.37 -10.90 -19.08
N LEU A 223 -2.36 -10.56 -19.89
CA LEU A 223 -1.46 -11.53 -20.52
C LEU A 223 -0.38 -12.06 -19.56
N TYR A 224 -0.08 -11.30 -18.50
CA TYR A 224 1.00 -11.62 -17.58
C TYR A 224 0.91 -13.02 -16.93
N PRO A 225 -0.26 -13.50 -16.46
CA PRO A 225 -0.38 -14.85 -15.89
C PRO A 225 -0.01 -15.96 -16.87
N ALA A 226 -0.38 -15.82 -18.15
CA ALA A 226 -0.04 -16.79 -19.18
C ALA A 226 1.48 -16.85 -19.43
N ILE A 227 2.13 -15.67 -19.51
CA ILE A 227 3.59 -15.56 -19.63
C ILE A 227 4.29 -16.17 -18.39
N SER A 228 3.75 -15.92 -17.19
CA SER A 228 4.27 -16.49 -15.95
C SER A 228 4.17 -18.01 -15.89
N ALA A 229 3.03 -18.56 -16.32
CA ALA A 229 2.84 -20.00 -16.41
C ALA A 229 3.82 -20.65 -17.40
N ALA A 230 3.99 -20.07 -18.59
CA ALA A 230 4.93 -20.56 -19.59
C ALA A 230 6.39 -20.50 -19.11
N THR A 231 6.76 -19.42 -18.41
CA THR A 231 8.11 -19.27 -17.83
C THR A 231 8.37 -20.31 -16.74
N ARG A 232 7.41 -20.51 -15.83
CA ARG A 232 7.53 -21.53 -14.77
C ARG A 232 7.64 -22.95 -15.34
N ALA A 233 6.85 -23.27 -16.36
CA ALA A 233 6.95 -24.56 -17.05
C ALA A 233 8.32 -24.75 -17.73
N SER A 234 8.83 -23.70 -18.37
CA SER A 234 10.17 -23.73 -18.98
C SER A 234 11.28 -23.93 -17.94
N ASP A 235 11.19 -23.24 -16.80
CA ASP A 235 12.18 -23.37 -15.73
C ASP A 235 12.08 -24.74 -15.02
N SER A 236 10.89 -25.32 -14.86
CA SER A 236 10.73 -26.67 -14.31
C SER A 236 11.31 -27.73 -15.25
N MET A 237 11.07 -27.63 -16.55
CA MET A 237 11.70 -28.50 -17.56
C MET A 237 13.22 -28.42 -17.50
N ARG A 238 13.79 -27.20 -17.44
CA ARG A 238 15.24 -27.00 -17.30
C ARG A 238 15.80 -27.62 -16.02
N LYS A 239 15.10 -27.51 -14.89
CA LYS A 239 15.51 -28.13 -13.62
C LYS A 239 15.50 -29.66 -13.72
N GLU A 240 14.50 -30.24 -14.34
CA GLU A 240 14.41 -31.70 -14.52
C GLU A 240 15.50 -32.22 -15.46
N ILE A 241 15.77 -31.52 -16.58
CA ILE A 241 16.88 -31.85 -17.49
C ILE A 241 18.21 -31.85 -16.72
N LYS A 242 18.52 -30.78 -15.96
CA LYS A 242 19.75 -30.73 -15.15
C LYS A 242 19.84 -31.84 -14.10
N LYS A 243 18.71 -32.20 -13.48
CA LYS A 243 18.65 -33.28 -12.49
C LYS A 243 18.95 -34.62 -13.18
N GLN A 244 18.34 -34.89 -14.33
CA GLN A 244 18.59 -36.08 -15.13
C GLN A 244 20.04 -36.16 -15.59
N GLU A 245 20.61 -35.06 -16.10
CA GLU A 245 22.05 -34.98 -16.43
C GLU A 245 22.93 -35.33 -15.23
N SER A 246 22.62 -34.77 -14.04
CA SER A 246 23.39 -35.03 -12.83
C SER A 246 23.25 -36.47 -12.32
N ALA A 247 22.10 -37.11 -12.55
CA ALA A 247 21.87 -38.51 -12.21
C ALA A 247 22.59 -39.43 -13.20
N LEU A 248 22.53 -39.13 -14.49
CA LEU A 248 23.23 -39.87 -15.54
C LEU A 248 24.74 -39.86 -15.27
N LYS A 249 25.34 -38.70 -14.97
CA LYS A 249 26.77 -38.57 -14.62
C LYS A 249 27.24 -39.42 -13.43
N LYS A 250 26.33 -39.95 -12.60
CA LYS A 250 26.66 -40.76 -11.41
C LYS A 250 26.61 -42.28 -11.68
N ILE A 251 26.17 -42.71 -12.86
CA ILE A 251 26.10 -44.12 -13.22
C ILE A 251 27.49 -44.58 -13.72
N PRO A 252 28.10 -45.62 -13.12
CA PRO A 252 29.30 -46.25 -13.66
C PRO A 252 28.90 -47.09 -14.88
N ASP A 253 29.56 -46.90 -16.04
CA ASP A 253 29.24 -47.48 -17.36
C ASP A 253 28.06 -46.87 -18.14
N ILE A 254 28.19 -45.59 -18.49
CA ILE A 254 27.31 -44.94 -19.47
C ILE A 254 27.85 -45.21 -20.89
N PRO A 255 27.06 -45.76 -21.82
CA PRO A 255 27.44 -45.89 -23.23
C PRO A 255 27.85 -44.55 -23.86
N ALA A 256 28.94 -44.53 -24.65
CA ALA A 256 29.53 -43.31 -25.22
C ALA A 256 28.54 -42.42 -25.99
N ALA A 257 27.54 -43.01 -26.65
CA ALA A 257 26.49 -42.30 -27.39
C ALA A 257 25.62 -41.39 -26.49
N ILE A 258 25.38 -41.79 -25.24
CA ILE A 258 24.63 -40.98 -24.28
C ILE A 258 25.50 -39.80 -23.79
N HIS A 259 26.82 -40.00 -23.74
CA HIS A 259 27.77 -38.98 -23.28
C HIS A 259 27.92 -37.81 -24.27
N GLU A 260 27.82 -38.06 -25.58
CA GLU A 260 27.79 -37.02 -26.62
C GLU A 260 26.44 -36.29 -26.65
N SER A 261 25.34 -37.01 -26.48
CA SER A 261 23.98 -36.45 -26.46
C SER A 261 23.79 -35.43 -25.32
N ILE A 262 24.40 -35.67 -24.16
CA ILE A 262 24.37 -34.75 -22.99
C ILE A 262 25.20 -33.47 -23.24
N LYS A 263 26.25 -33.52 -24.07
CA LYS A 263 27.07 -32.31 -24.36
C LYS A 263 26.39 -31.33 -25.31
N ALA A 264 25.40 -31.78 -26.07
CA ALA A 264 24.70 -30.99 -27.09
C ALA A 264 23.46 -30.24 -26.58
N ILE A 265 23.05 -30.49 -25.33
CA ILE A 265 21.92 -29.86 -24.64
C ILE A 265 22.44 -28.72 -23.74
#